data_AF-A0A9D3M2B7-F1
#
_entry.id   AF-A0A9D3M2B7-F1
#
_cell.length_a   1.000
_cell.length_b   1.000
_cell.length_c   1.000
_cell.angle_alpha   90.00
_cell.angle_beta   90.00
_cell.angle_gamma   90.00
#
_symmetry.space_group_name_H-M   'P 1'
#
loop_
_entity.id
_entity.type
_entity.pdbx_description
1 polymer ?
#
loop_
_entity_poly.entity_id
_entity_poly.type
_entity_poly.pdbx_seq_one_letter_code
_entity_poly.pdbx_strand_id
1 'polypeptide(L)'
;MLEEVLCQIEVELDGRCTTVRRKECILGNLITNAMLEATHADVALLNSGTLRSDTVHPAGPLTMHDLLQILPMQDPVLVVEASGRQLYEGLENAVRNYPALDGRFPQVAGMQFGFDPQGSPVTGSSWTP
;
A
#
# COMPACT_ATOMS: atom_id res chain seq x y z
N MET A 1 17.73 -0.35 -20.15
CA MET A 1 17.45 -0.06 -18.73
C MET A 1 15.95 0.16 -18.51
N LEU A 2 15.27 1.08 -19.20
CA LEU A 2 13.81 1.26 -19.02
C LEU A 2 12.96 0.10 -19.56
N GLU A 3 13.36 -0.51 -20.67
CA GLU A 3 12.66 -1.66 -21.28
C GLU A 3 13.04 -3.01 -20.65
N GLU A 4 13.86 -2.99 -19.60
CA GLU A 4 14.24 -4.21 -18.90
C GLU A 4 13.01 -4.85 -18.26
N VAL A 5 12.74 -6.10 -18.62
CA VAL A 5 11.65 -6.88 -18.06
C VAL A 5 12.07 -7.38 -16.68
N LEU A 6 11.34 -6.95 -15.66
CA LEU A 6 11.59 -7.33 -14.27
C LEU A 6 10.92 -8.66 -13.93
N CYS A 7 9.67 -8.83 -14.38
CA CYS A 7 8.90 -10.06 -14.19
C CYS A 7 7.74 -10.16 -15.20
N GLN A 8 7.03 -11.29 -15.16
CA GLN A 8 5.76 -11.48 -15.85
C GLN A 8 4.62 -11.39 -14.83
N ILE A 9 3.58 -10.64 -15.16
CA ILE A 9 2.34 -10.54 -14.38
C ILE A 9 1.19 -11.19 -15.14
N GLU A 10 0.45 -12.08 -14.49
CA GLU A 10 -0.64 -12.84 -15.15
C GLU A 10 -1.98 -12.09 -15.17
N VAL A 11 -2.07 -11.02 -14.38
CA VAL A 11 -3.28 -10.22 -14.19
C VAL A 11 -2.94 -8.74 -14.31
N GLU A 12 -3.95 -7.94 -14.65
CA GLU A 12 -3.80 -6.49 -14.71
C GLU A 12 -3.56 -5.89 -13.31
N LEU A 13 -2.68 -4.89 -13.24
CA LEU A 13 -2.42 -4.12 -12.02
C LEU A 13 -3.11 -2.76 -12.12
N ASP A 14 -4.24 -2.61 -11.42
CA ASP A 14 -4.98 -1.35 -11.38
C ASP A 14 -4.32 -0.33 -10.43
N GLY A 15 -3.52 0.57 -11.01
CA GLY A 15 -2.83 1.65 -10.31
C GLY A 15 -3.57 2.99 -10.29
N ARG A 16 -4.86 3.03 -10.69
CA ARG A 16 -5.66 4.26 -10.66
C ARG A 16 -5.87 4.74 -9.23
N CYS A 17 -5.84 6.05 -9.01
CA CYS A 17 -6.06 6.66 -7.69
C CYS A 17 -7.40 6.23 -7.06
N THR A 18 -8.41 5.99 -7.89
CA THR A 18 -9.73 5.51 -7.45
C THR A 18 -9.72 4.10 -6.87
N THR A 19 -8.73 3.28 -7.23
CA THR A 19 -8.56 1.92 -6.73
C THR A 19 -7.58 1.92 -5.56
N VAL A 20 -6.35 2.37 -5.77
CA VAL A 20 -5.29 2.26 -4.77
C VAL A 20 -5.61 3.04 -3.50
N ARG A 21 -6.39 4.13 -3.57
CA ARG A 21 -6.71 4.97 -2.39
C ARG A 21 -8.04 4.62 -1.69
N ARG A 22 -8.72 3.55 -2.10
CA ARG A 22 -10.04 3.18 -1.55
C ARG A 22 -10.16 1.73 -1.12
N LYS A 23 -9.34 0.85 -1.66
CA LYS A 23 -9.42 -0.58 -1.37
C LYS A 23 -8.07 -1.24 -1.51
N GLU A 24 -7.99 -2.42 -0.92
CA GLU A 24 -6.93 -3.38 -1.24
C GLU A 24 -6.93 -3.65 -2.75
N CYS A 25 -5.72 -3.73 -3.32
CA CYS A 25 -5.54 -3.96 -4.74
C CYS A 25 -4.30 -4.82 -5.01
N ILE A 26 -4.31 -5.53 -6.13
CA ILE A 26 -3.23 -6.44 -6.51
C ILE A 26 -1.90 -5.70 -6.65
N LEU A 27 -1.91 -4.46 -7.15
CA LEU A 27 -0.70 -3.63 -7.23
C LEU A 27 -0.12 -3.33 -5.84
N GLY A 28 -0.97 -2.92 -4.89
CA GLY A 28 -0.55 -2.66 -3.51
C GLY A 28 0.00 -3.92 -2.84
N ASN A 29 -0.65 -5.05 -3.06
CA ASN A 29 -0.21 -6.36 -2.56
C ASN A 29 1.14 -6.76 -3.17
N LEU A 30 1.35 -6.54 -4.48
CA LEU A 30 2.62 -6.83 -5.14
C LEU A 30 3.77 -6.04 -4.49
N ILE A 31 3.61 -4.73 -4.32
CA ILE A 31 4.66 -3.87 -3.76
C ILE A 31 4.90 -4.18 -2.28
N THR A 32 3.85 -4.33 -1.47
CA THR A 32 4.01 -4.60 -0.03
C THR A 32 4.56 -6.00 0.26
N ASN A 33 4.21 -7.01 -0.55
CA ASN A 33 4.86 -8.33 -0.45
C ASN A 33 6.33 -8.26 -0.87
N ALA A 34 6.69 -7.49 -1.89
CA ALA A 34 8.09 -7.25 -2.24
C ALA A 34 8.87 -6.55 -1.13
N MET A 35 8.23 -5.62 -0.40
CA MET A 35 8.82 -5.01 0.80
C MET A 35 9.09 -6.04 1.89
N LEU A 36 8.15 -6.95 2.17
CA LEU A 36 8.35 -8.03 3.13
C LEU A 36 9.48 -8.98 2.72
N GLU A 37 9.50 -9.39 1.46
CA GLU A 37 10.54 -10.29 0.94
C GLU A 37 11.93 -9.65 1.05
N ALA A 38 12.06 -8.35 0.78
CA ALA A 38 13.33 -7.64 0.83
C ALA A 38 13.82 -7.35 2.26
N THR A 39 12.92 -7.25 3.24
CA THR A 39 13.25 -6.77 4.59
C THR A 39 13.12 -7.84 5.67
N HIS A 40 12.36 -8.90 5.41
CA HIS A 40 11.98 -9.93 6.39
C HIS A 40 11.29 -9.37 7.64
N ALA A 41 10.63 -8.22 7.54
CA ALA A 41 9.80 -7.66 8.60
C ALA A 41 8.51 -8.49 8.80
N ASP A 42 7.84 -8.29 9.93
CA ASP A 42 6.56 -8.98 10.21
C ASP A 42 5.39 -8.38 9.41
N VAL A 43 5.42 -7.06 9.18
CA VAL A 43 4.34 -6.29 8.55
C VAL A 43 4.92 -5.24 7.61
N ALA A 44 4.28 -5.06 6.45
CA ALA A 44 4.56 -3.95 5.54
C ALA A 44 3.36 -3.00 5.48
N LEU A 45 3.64 -1.70 5.52
CA LEU A 45 2.66 -0.62 5.40
C LEU A 45 3.15 0.35 4.32
N LEU A 46 2.30 0.61 3.33
CA LEU A 46 2.57 1.58 2.27
C LEU A 46 1.36 2.51 2.12
N ASN A 47 1.56 3.81 2.31
CA ASN A 47 0.51 4.78 2.01
C ASN A 47 0.34 4.88 0.48
N SER A 48 -0.90 4.80 0.02
CA SER A 48 -1.23 4.70 -1.43
C SER A 48 -0.88 5.95 -2.24
N GLY A 49 -0.54 7.05 -1.58
CA GLY A 49 -0.01 8.26 -2.20
C GLY A 49 1.35 8.04 -2.90
N THR A 50 2.08 6.99 -2.52
CA THR A 50 3.35 6.58 -3.13
C THR A 50 3.16 5.89 -4.49
N LEU A 51 1.98 5.32 -4.75
CA LEU A 51 1.63 4.71 -6.04
C LEU A 51 1.08 5.80 -6.99
N ARG A 52 1.76 6.05 -8.11
CA ARG A 52 1.58 7.26 -8.92
C ARG A 52 1.19 7.05 -10.38
N SER A 53 1.10 5.80 -10.85
CA SER A 53 0.91 5.53 -12.28
C SER A 53 -0.44 6.01 -12.83
N ASP A 54 -1.48 6.06 -11.98
CA ASP A 54 -2.86 6.47 -12.32
C ASP A 54 -3.42 5.81 -13.60
N THR A 55 -3.00 4.58 -13.85
CA THR A 55 -3.35 3.78 -15.02
C THR A 55 -3.47 2.31 -14.65
N VAL A 56 -4.03 1.52 -15.55
CA VAL A 56 -4.02 0.05 -15.47
C VAL A 56 -2.83 -0.47 -16.24
N HIS A 57 -1.98 -1.25 -15.57
CA HIS A 57 -0.87 -1.96 -16.23
C HIS A 57 -1.37 -3.33 -16.72
N PRO A 58 -1.25 -3.64 -18.02
CA PRO A 58 -1.77 -4.88 -18.57
C PRO A 58 -1.00 -6.10 -18.07
N ALA A 59 -1.64 -7.27 -18.12
CA ALA A 59 -0.93 -8.53 -17.94
C ALA A 59 0.18 -8.69 -19.01
N GLY A 60 1.26 -9.38 -18.64
CA GLY A 60 2.44 -9.60 -19.47
C GLY A 60 3.73 -9.10 -18.81
N PRO A 61 4.74 -8.67 -19.60
CA PRO A 61 6.01 -8.21 -19.06
C PRO A 61 5.83 -6.90 -18.28
N LEU A 62 6.20 -6.90 -17.00
CA LEU A 62 6.34 -5.69 -16.20
C LEU A 62 7.77 -5.17 -16.35
N THR A 63 7.93 -3.95 -16.85
CA THR A 63 9.24 -3.36 -17.14
C THR A 63 9.70 -2.39 -16.05
N MET A 64 10.97 -2.02 -16.08
CA MET A 64 11.51 -0.93 -15.24
C MET A 64 10.80 0.40 -15.50
N HIS A 65 10.40 0.67 -16.75
CA HIS A 65 9.59 1.84 -17.08
C HIS A 65 8.25 1.83 -16.30
N ASP A 66 7.55 0.70 -16.29
CA ASP A 66 6.27 0.59 -15.58
C ASP A 66 6.46 0.75 -14.08
N LEU A 67 7.53 0.16 -13.52
CA LEU A 67 7.89 0.32 -12.12
C LEU A 67 8.15 1.79 -11.76
N LEU A 68 8.87 2.54 -12.60
CA LEU A 68 9.13 3.97 -12.39
C LEU A 68 7.88 4.84 -12.58
N GLN A 69 6.90 4.40 -13.38
CA GLN A 69 5.60 5.05 -13.41
C GLN A 69 4.81 4.80 -12.11
N ILE A 70 4.89 3.59 -11.55
CA ILE A 70 4.22 3.22 -10.30
C ILE A 70 4.88 3.93 -9.10
N LEU A 71 6.20 3.85 -8.99
CA LEU A 71 7.04 4.38 -7.92
C LEU A 71 8.07 5.37 -8.49
N PRO A 72 7.65 6.59 -8.85
CA PRO A 72 8.56 7.56 -9.46
C PRO A 72 9.59 8.13 -8.48
N MET A 73 9.28 8.07 -7.18
CA MET A 73 10.19 8.51 -6.12
C MET A 73 11.00 7.31 -5.63
N GLN A 74 12.31 7.48 -5.53
CA GLN A 74 13.24 6.46 -5.05
C GLN A 74 13.40 6.55 -3.53
N ASP A 75 12.28 6.56 -2.81
CA ASP A 75 12.30 6.59 -1.35
C ASP A 75 12.78 5.23 -0.81
N PRO A 76 13.67 5.20 0.20
CA PRO A 76 14.13 3.95 0.77
C PRO A 76 13.02 3.24 1.55
N VAL A 77 13.02 1.91 1.50
CA VAL A 77 12.21 1.10 2.42
C VAL A 77 12.89 1.10 3.79
N LEU A 78 12.14 1.46 4.83
CA LEU A 78 12.64 1.53 6.20
C LEU A 78 11.99 0.43 7.06
N VAL A 79 12.82 -0.24 7.87
CA VAL A 79 12.36 -1.19 8.89
C VAL A 79 12.45 -0.50 10.25
N VAL A 80 11.36 -0.53 11.00
CA VAL A 80 11.26 0.07 12.33
C VAL A 80 10.55 -0.88 13.29
N GLU A 81 10.90 -0.80 14.57
CA GLU A 81 10.13 -1.45 15.63
C GLU A 81 8.94 -0.58 16.02
N ALA A 82 7.74 -1.17 16.07
CA ALA A 82 6.52 -0.50 16.47
C ALA A 82 5.69 -1.39 17.39
N SER A 83 5.12 -0.81 18.44
CA SER A 83 4.12 -1.49 19.26
C SER A 83 2.81 -1.68 18.51
N GLY A 84 2.01 -2.68 18.89
CA GLY A 84 0.67 -2.89 18.32
C GLY A 84 -0.24 -1.66 18.44
N ARG A 85 -0.07 -0.86 19.51
CA ARG A 85 -0.76 0.41 19.68
C ARG A 85 -0.37 1.44 18.62
N GLN A 86 0.92 1.59 18.32
CA GLN A 86 1.39 2.51 17.28
C GLN A 86 0.90 2.10 15.90
N LEU A 87 0.88 0.79 15.61
CA LEU A 87 0.30 0.26 14.36
C LEU A 87 -1.20 0.59 14.27
N TYR A 88 -1.95 0.38 15.35
CA TYR A 88 -3.36 0.70 15.43
C TYR A 88 -3.64 2.19 15.20
N GLU A 89 -2.95 3.08 15.92
CA GLU A 89 -3.10 4.54 15.77
C GLU A 89 -2.71 5.00 14.34
N GLY A 90 -1.72 4.34 13.73
CA GLY A 90 -1.34 4.53 12.33
C GLY A 90 -2.49 4.18 11.36
N LEU A 91 -3.13 3.02 11.55
CA LEU A 91 -4.26 2.58 10.71
C LEU A 91 -5.48 3.48 10.86
N GLU A 92 -5.82 3.90 12.09
CA GLU A 92 -6.88 4.89 12.35
C GLU A 92 -6.63 6.19 11.56
N ASN A 93 -5.39 6.68 11.55
CA ASN A 93 -5.04 7.84 10.75
C ASN A 93 -5.09 7.57 9.23
N ALA A 94 -4.75 6.35 8.80
CA ALA A 94 -4.69 5.97 7.39
C ALA A 94 -6.07 5.97 6.73
N VAL A 95 -7.14 5.63 7.48
CA VAL A 95 -8.53 5.59 6.97
C VAL A 95 -9.40 6.78 7.38
N ARG A 96 -8.87 7.74 8.14
CA ARG A 96 -9.61 8.89 8.69
C ARG A 96 -10.45 9.67 7.69
N ASN A 97 -9.95 9.83 6.46
CA ASN A 97 -10.62 10.62 5.41
C ASN A 97 -11.39 9.75 4.41
N TYR A 98 -11.51 8.44 4.67
CA TYR A 98 -12.29 7.55 3.81
C TYR A 98 -13.75 8.06 3.67
N PRO A 99 -14.38 8.05 2.48
CA PRO A 99 -13.94 7.48 1.20
C PRO A 99 -13.26 8.47 0.23
N ALA A 100 -12.73 9.59 0.73
CA ALA A 100 -11.96 10.52 -0.11
C ALA A 100 -10.73 9.81 -0.71
N LEU A 101 -10.27 10.27 -1.87
CA LEU A 101 -9.07 9.74 -2.54
C LEU A 101 -7.78 10.26 -1.89
N ASP A 102 -7.69 10.12 -0.57
CA ASP A 102 -6.58 10.53 0.26
C ASP A 102 -5.41 9.55 0.08
N GLY A 103 -4.20 10.09 -0.10
CA GLY A 103 -2.99 9.28 -0.27
C GLY A 103 -2.59 8.48 0.98
N ARG A 104 -3.21 8.74 2.13
CA ARG A 104 -2.95 8.02 3.38
C ARG A 104 -3.53 6.62 3.45
N PHE A 105 -4.49 6.26 2.57
CA PHE A 105 -5.09 4.93 2.58
C PHE A 105 -3.97 3.86 2.50
N PRO A 106 -3.96 2.85 3.39
CA PRO A 106 -2.84 1.94 3.48
C PRO A 106 -3.03 0.73 2.55
N GLN A 107 -1.97 0.37 1.81
CA GLN A 107 -1.75 -0.98 1.32
C GLN A 107 -0.92 -1.73 2.37
N VAL A 108 -1.21 -3.00 2.61
CA VAL A 108 -0.58 -3.78 3.68
C VAL A 108 -0.20 -5.18 3.25
N ALA A 109 0.81 -5.76 3.90
CA ALA A 109 1.12 -7.19 3.85
C ALA A 109 1.57 -7.67 5.24
N GLY A 110 1.44 -8.97 5.53
CA GLY A 110 1.80 -9.55 6.83
C GLY A 110 0.79 -9.25 7.94
N MET A 111 -0.31 -8.56 7.62
CA MET A 111 -1.41 -8.30 8.55
C MET A 111 -2.76 -8.29 7.84
N GLN A 112 -3.83 -8.38 8.63
CA GLN A 112 -5.19 -8.12 8.20
C GLN A 112 -5.77 -7.01 9.07
N PHE A 113 -6.47 -6.06 8.46
CA PHE A 113 -7.21 -5.06 9.21
C PHE A 113 -8.56 -4.79 8.55
N GLY A 114 -9.54 -4.45 9.37
CA GLY A 114 -10.83 -3.94 8.95
C GLY A 114 -11.09 -2.60 9.61
N PHE A 115 -11.95 -1.79 9.02
CA PHE A 115 -12.40 -0.53 9.60
C PHE A 115 -13.87 -0.32 9.29
N ASP A 116 -14.55 0.45 10.14
CA ASP A 116 -15.91 0.93 9.89
C ASP A 116 -15.85 2.34 9.28
N PRO A 117 -16.23 2.52 7.99
CA PRO A 117 -16.27 3.83 7.35
C PRO A 117 -17.20 4.84 8.02
N GLN A 118 -18.18 4.37 8.79
CA GLN A 118 -19.16 5.19 9.50
C GLN A 118 -18.83 5.34 10.99
N GLY A 119 -17.82 4.61 11.47
CA GLY A 119 -17.37 4.63 12.85
C GLY A 119 -16.70 5.96 13.19
N SER A 120 -16.84 6.37 14.45
CA SER A 120 -16.00 7.45 14.98
C SER A 120 -14.59 6.92 15.27
N PRO A 121 -13.53 7.71 15.05
CA PRO A 121 -12.17 7.29 15.38
C PRO A 121 -12.05 6.84 16.83
N VAL A 122 -11.40 5.70 17.05
CA VAL A 122 -11.15 5.21 18.42
C VAL A 122 -10.04 6.06 19.04
N THR A 123 -10.38 6.81 20.07
CA THR A 123 -9.41 7.63 20.83
C THR A 123 -8.90 6.86 22.03
N GLY A 124 -7.69 7.17 22.49
CA GLY A 124 -6.82 6.31 23.33
C GLY A 124 -7.32 5.73 24.66
N SER A 125 -8.60 5.89 25.03
CA SER A 125 -9.26 5.23 26.16
C SER A 125 -10.20 4.07 25.76
N SER A 126 -10.52 3.90 24.47
CA SER A 126 -11.43 2.85 23.98
C SER A 126 -10.74 1.72 23.20
N TRP A 127 -9.41 1.72 23.12
CA TRP A 127 -8.65 0.63 22.51
C TRP A 127 -8.52 -0.54 23.50
N THR A 128 -9.00 -1.72 23.10
CA THR A 128 -8.76 -2.99 23.79
C THR A 128 -8.12 -3.97 22.80
N PRO A 129 -6.99 -4.63 23.16
CA PRO A 129 -6.33 -5.60 22.30
C PRO A 129 -7.17 -6.86 22.05
#